data_AF-A0A960P4G0-F1
#
_entry.id   AF-A0A960P4G0-F1
#
_cell.length_a   1.000
_cell.length_b   1.000
_cell.length_c   1.000
_cell.angle_alpha   90.00
_cell.angle_beta   90.00
_cell.angle_gamma   90.00
#
_symmetry.space_group_name_H-M   'P 1'
#
loop_
_entity.id
_entity.type
_entity.pdbx_description
1 polymer ?
#
loop_
_entity_poly.entity_id
_entity_poly.type
_entity_poly.pdbx_seq_one_letter_code
_entity_poly.pdbx_strand_id
1 'polypeptide(L)'
;MPAEERDAKIRALREELGDRLVILGHHYQRDEVIQFADFRGDSWKLSKQAATRTDAEFILFCGVHFMAESADILSGRDQQVILPNLEAGCSMADMAKIDDVESCWDQLTDLGIDGIVPVTYMNSAASLKAFCGRNGGIVCTSSNAANVFDWAYERGERILFFPDEHLGRNTG
;
A
#
# COMPACT_ATOMS: atom_id res chain seq x y z
N MET A 1 17.29 -19.41 18.84
CA MET A 1 16.27 -20.46 18.72
C MET A 1 16.49 -21.18 17.39
N PRO A 2 16.68 -22.51 17.38
CA PRO A 2 16.74 -23.32 16.16
C PRO A 2 15.49 -23.15 15.27
N ALA A 3 15.63 -23.36 13.96
CA ALA A 3 14.55 -23.14 13.00
C ALA A 3 13.32 -24.03 13.28
N GLU A 4 13.52 -25.31 13.61
CA GLU A 4 12.41 -26.23 13.92
C GLU A 4 11.63 -25.80 15.17
N GLU A 5 12.33 -25.36 16.21
CA GLU A 5 11.71 -24.86 17.45
C GLU A 5 10.92 -23.56 17.18
N ARG A 6 11.49 -22.66 16.37
CA ARG A 6 10.81 -21.43 15.93
C ARG A 6 9.53 -21.75 15.17
N ASP A 7 9.62 -22.61 14.18
CA ASP A 7 8.53 -22.91 13.26
C ASP A 7 7.39 -23.67 13.98
N ALA A 8 7.72 -24.57 14.91
CA ALA A 8 6.75 -25.22 15.78
C ALA A 8 6.02 -24.21 16.68
N LYS A 9 6.75 -23.24 17.25
CA LYS A 9 6.16 -22.18 18.08
C LYS A 9 5.22 -21.27 17.29
N ILE A 10 5.59 -20.89 16.06
CA ILE A 10 4.73 -20.09 15.18
C ILE A 10 3.43 -20.83 14.87
N ARG A 11 3.50 -22.14 14.55
CA ARG A 11 2.32 -22.96 14.28
C ARG A 11 1.40 -23.07 15.49
N ALA A 12 1.95 -23.31 16.67
CA ALA A 12 1.18 -23.39 17.91
C ALA A 12 0.44 -22.08 18.22
N LEU A 13 1.11 -20.92 18.08
CA LEU A 13 0.48 -19.61 18.28
C LEU A 13 -0.61 -19.32 17.24
N ARG A 14 -0.39 -19.73 15.99
CA ARG A 14 -1.39 -19.60 14.93
C ARG A 14 -2.62 -20.46 15.23
N GLU A 15 -2.44 -21.68 15.73
CA GLU A 15 -3.54 -22.56 16.14
C GLU A 15 -4.33 -21.99 17.33
N GLU A 16 -3.64 -21.37 18.30
CA GLU A 16 -4.28 -20.72 19.45
C GLU A 16 -5.15 -19.52 19.03
N LEU A 17 -4.70 -18.73 18.05
CA LEU A 17 -5.45 -17.60 17.52
C LEU A 17 -6.56 -18.02 16.55
N GLY A 18 -6.40 -19.15 15.86
CA GLY A 18 -7.40 -19.68 14.93
C GLY A 18 -7.83 -18.66 13.89
N ASP A 19 -9.14 -18.53 13.68
CA ASP A 19 -9.74 -17.64 12.68
C ASP A 19 -9.59 -16.14 13.03
N ARG A 20 -9.16 -15.80 14.26
CA ARG A 20 -8.89 -14.41 14.66
C ARG A 20 -7.63 -13.85 14.01
N LEU A 21 -6.78 -14.68 13.42
CA LEU A 21 -5.55 -14.27 12.76
C LEU A 21 -5.59 -14.57 11.26
N VAL A 22 -5.21 -13.58 10.45
CA VAL A 22 -4.84 -13.78 9.04
C VAL A 22 -3.42 -13.28 8.79
N ILE A 23 -2.63 -14.09 8.08
CA ILE A 23 -1.25 -13.78 7.70
C ILE A 23 -1.19 -13.52 6.19
N LEU A 24 -0.82 -12.28 5.84
CA LEU A 24 -0.70 -11.81 4.46
C LEU A 24 0.79 -11.77 4.07
N GLY A 25 1.18 -12.48 3.02
CA GLY A 25 2.58 -12.58 2.60
C GLY A 25 2.82 -12.04 1.19
N HIS A 26 3.71 -11.04 1.07
CA HIS A 26 4.13 -10.56 -0.25
C HIS A 26 5.00 -11.58 -0.99
N HIS A 27 4.94 -11.59 -2.32
CA HIS A 27 5.70 -12.52 -3.17
C HIS A 27 7.22 -12.47 -2.98
N TYR A 28 7.75 -11.37 -2.44
CA TYR A 28 9.19 -11.20 -2.18
C TYR A 28 9.64 -11.66 -0.79
N GLN A 29 8.73 -12.20 0.02
CA GLN A 29 9.11 -12.77 1.31
C GLN A 29 9.92 -14.05 1.14
N ARG A 30 10.80 -14.31 2.11
CA ARG A 30 11.59 -15.54 2.16
C ARG A 30 10.68 -16.75 2.39
N ASP A 31 11.11 -17.91 1.91
CA ASP A 31 10.36 -19.17 2.07
C ASP A 31 10.04 -19.48 3.54
N GLU A 32 10.98 -19.17 4.43
CA GLU A 32 10.82 -19.35 5.87
C GLU A 32 9.68 -18.52 6.49
N VAL A 33 9.28 -17.42 5.84
CA VAL A 33 8.15 -16.57 6.26
C VAL A 33 6.89 -16.95 5.50
N ILE A 34 7.00 -17.07 4.18
CA ILE A 34 5.84 -17.26 3.28
C ILE A 34 5.13 -18.60 3.52
N GLN A 35 5.81 -19.59 4.11
CA GLN A 35 5.23 -20.87 4.52
C GLN A 35 4.09 -20.72 5.54
N PHE A 36 4.04 -19.61 6.28
CA PHE A 36 2.99 -19.33 7.27
C PHE A 36 1.87 -18.45 6.73
N ALA A 37 2.00 -17.90 5.52
CA ALA A 37 1.01 -16.99 4.96
C ALA A 37 -0.25 -17.73 4.49
N ASP A 38 -1.41 -17.23 4.90
CA ASP A 38 -2.72 -17.69 4.43
C ASP A 38 -2.99 -17.22 3.00
N PHE A 39 -2.54 -15.99 2.69
CA PHE A 39 -2.66 -15.41 1.36
C PHE A 39 -1.31 -14.91 0.86
N ARG A 40 -1.04 -15.20 -0.41
CA ARG A 40 0.14 -14.75 -1.14
C ARG A 40 -0.28 -13.88 -2.32
N GLY A 41 0.37 -12.73 -2.48
CA GLY A 41 -0.04 -11.74 -3.47
C GLY A 41 0.90 -10.56 -3.64
N ASP A 42 0.55 -9.71 -4.60
CA ASP A 42 1.06 -8.35 -4.74
C ASP A 42 0.36 -7.39 -3.77
N SER A 43 0.79 -6.13 -3.73
CA SER A 43 0.25 -5.10 -2.83
C SER A 43 -1.26 -4.94 -2.94
N TRP A 44 -1.80 -4.95 -4.16
CA TRP A 44 -3.22 -4.75 -4.42
C TRP A 44 -4.06 -5.92 -3.94
N LYS A 45 -3.69 -7.15 -4.32
CA LYS A 45 -4.40 -8.36 -3.92
C LYS A 45 -4.41 -8.50 -2.40
N LEU A 46 -3.28 -8.25 -1.74
CA LEU A 46 -3.19 -8.37 -0.28
C LEU A 46 -4.02 -7.32 0.44
N SER A 47 -4.01 -6.06 -0.03
CA SER A 47 -4.85 -4.99 0.53
C SER A 47 -6.34 -5.32 0.37
N LYS A 48 -6.74 -5.90 -0.77
CA LYS A 48 -8.12 -6.37 -0.99
C LYS A 48 -8.47 -7.55 -0.08
N GLN A 49 -7.53 -8.50 0.15
CA GLN A 49 -7.77 -9.60 1.07
C GLN A 49 -7.98 -9.08 2.50
N ALA A 50 -7.15 -8.15 2.97
CA ALA A 50 -7.31 -7.52 4.28
C ALA A 50 -8.73 -6.93 4.46
N ALA A 51 -9.22 -6.19 3.46
CA ALA A 51 -10.55 -5.59 3.47
C ALA A 51 -11.71 -6.62 3.53
N THR A 52 -11.51 -7.83 3.00
CA THR A 52 -12.55 -8.88 2.98
C THR A 52 -12.59 -9.75 4.23
N ARG A 53 -11.58 -9.65 5.10
CA ARG A 53 -11.43 -10.51 6.30
C ARG A 53 -12.00 -9.83 7.51
N THR A 54 -13.29 -9.51 7.48
CA THR A 54 -13.96 -8.76 8.57
C THR A 54 -14.09 -9.55 9.87
N ASP A 55 -13.84 -10.86 9.82
CA ASP A 55 -13.84 -11.82 10.93
C ASP A 55 -12.49 -11.90 11.66
N ALA A 56 -11.39 -11.49 11.03
CA ALA A 56 -10.07 -11.50 11.64
C ALA A 56 -9.90 -10.32 12.60
N GLU A 57 -9.42 -10.56 13.82
CA GLU A 57 -9.05 -9.51 14.77
C GLU A 57 -7.62 -9.01 14.50
N PHE A 58 -6.74 -9.90 14.04
CA PHE A 58 -5.34 -9.60 13.77
C PHE A 58 -4.99 -9.88 12.31
N ILE A 59 -4.36 -8.91 11.66
CA ILE A 59 -3.83 -9.03 10.30
C ILE A 59 -2.32 -8.87 10.38
N LEU A 60 -1.59 -9.98 10.30
CA LEU A 60 -0.13 -9.95 10.25
C LEU A 60 0.33 -9.74 8.81
N PHE A 61 0.88 -8.57 8.52
CA PHE A 61 1.32 -8.19 7.18
C PHE A 61 2.83 -8.46 7.01
N CYS A 62 3.17 -9.58 6.39
CA CYS A 62 4.53 -9.93 6.00
C CYS A 62 4.89 -9.24 4.66
N GLY A 63 5.20 -7.95 4.76
CA GLY A 63 5.52 -7.08 3.62
C GLY A 63 6.36 -5.88 4.06
N VAL A 64 6.10 -4.72 3.44
CA VAL A 64 6.74 -3.45 3.75
C VAL A 64 5.71 -2.43 4.25
N HIS A 65 6.19 -1.34 4.84
CA HIS A 65 5.40 -0.36 5.58
C HIS A 65 4.15 0.14 4.83
N PHE A 66 4.31 0.67 3.62
CA PHE A 66 3.16 1.22 2.87
C PHE A 66 2.08 0.17 2.56
N MET A 67 2.45 -1.11 2.45
CA MET A 67 1.49 -2.18 2.19
C MET A 67 0.67 -2.45 3.45
N ALA A 68 1.33 -2.49 4.61
CA ALA A 68 0.65 -2.63 5.90
C ALA A 68 -0.26 -1.43 6.18
N GLU A 69 0.20 -0.20 5.92
CA GLU A 69 -0.64 1.00 6.01
C GLU A 69 -1.88 0.90 5.11
N SER A 70 -1.72 0.39 3.89
CA SER A 70 -2.85 0.26 2.96
C SER A 70 -3.85 -0.80 3.40
N ALA A 71 -3.38 -1.90 4.02
CA ALA A 71 -4.26 -2.87 4.64
C ALA A 71 -5.00 -2.23 5.83
N ASP A 72 -4.31 -1.49 6.68
CA ASP A 72 -4.89 -0.79 7.84
C ASP A 72 -5.99 0.22 7.44
N ILE A 73 -5.74 1.02 6.39
CA ILE A 73 -6.72 1.96 5.82
C ILE A 73 -8.02 1.26 5.38
N LEU A 74 -7.92 0.03 4.86
CA LEU A 74 -9.05 -0.72 4.31
C LEU A 74 -9.71 -1.69 5.32
N SER A 75 -9.06 -1.93 6.45
CA SER A 75 -9.54 -2.84 7.48
C SER A 75 -10.57 -2.16 8.40
N GLY A 76 -11.35 -2.98 9.09
CA GLY A 76 -12.32 -2.53 10.08
C GLY A 76 -11.65 -1.90 11.30
N ARG A 77 -12.36 -0.99 11.98
CA ARG A 77 -11.84 -0.24 13.14
C ARG A 77 -11.38 -1.11 14.30
N ASP A 78 -11.97 -2.29 14.45
CA ASP A 78 -11.66 -3.23 15.53
C ASP A 78 -10.57 -4.25 15.14
N GLN A 79 -10.04 -4.16 13.93
CA GLN A 79 -8.96 -5.02 13.45
C GLN A 79 -7.60 -4.38 13.72
N GLN A 80 -6.60 -5.19 14.07
CA GLN A 80 -5.23 -4.76 14.28
C GLN A 80 -4.33 -5.24 13.14
N VAL A 81 -3.81 -4.30 12.35
CA VAL A 81 -2.78 -4.59 11.35
C VAL A 81 -1.39 -4.51 11.97
N ILE A 82 -0.63 -5.59 11.86
CA ILE A 82 0.67 -5.75 12.50
C ILE A 82 1.74 -5.94 11.42
N LEU A 83 2.73 -5.07 11.41
CA LEU A 83 3.95 -5.21 10.61
C LEU A 83 5.08 -5.74 11.51
N PRO A 84 5.61 -6.96 11.26
CA PRO A 84 6.62 -7.56 12.14
C PRO A 84 7.91 -6.74 12.32
N ASN A 85 8.26 -5.93 11.32
CA ASN A 85 9.43 -5.05 11.36
C ASN A 85 9.07 -3.69 10.74
N LEU A 86 9.01 -2.64 11.56
CA LEU A 86 8.74 -1.27 11.10
C LEU A 86 9.83 -0.71 10.17
N GLU A 87 11.06 -1.25 10.24
CA GLU A 87 12.15 -0.88 9.34
C GLU A 87 12.03 -1.50 7.94
N ALA A 88 11.02 -2.34 7.70
CA ALA A 88 10.72 -2.90 6.37
C ALA A 88 10.16 -1.80 5.45
N GLY A 89 11.04 -0.94 4.95
CA GLY A 89 10.70 0.18 4.06
C GLY A 89 10.71 -0.19 2.58
N CYS A 90 10.35 0.79 1.75
CA CYS A 90 10.48 0.73 0.30
C CYS A 90 11.10 2.03 -0.18
N SER A 91 12.31 1.96 -0.73
CA SER A 91 13.05 3.14 -1.19
C SER A 91 12.25 3.99 -2.18
N MET A 92 11.41 3.36 -3.01
CA MET A 92 10.52 4.04 -3.94
C MET A 92 9.41 4.83 -3.22
N ALA A 93 8.82 4.28 -2.16
CA ALA A 93 7.81 4.99 -1.38
C ALA A 93 8.39 6.22 -0.68
N ASP A 94 9.67 6.19 -0.34
CA ASP A 94 10.40 7.28 0.32
C ASP A 94 10.91 8.36 -0.66
N MET A 95 10.75 8.17 -1.98
CA MET A 95 11.20 9.13 -3.01
C MET A 95 10.36 10.41 -3.04
N ALA A 96 9.11 10.36 -2.57
CA ALA A 96 8.26 11.53 -2.45
C ALA A 96 7.87 11.73 -0.98
N LYS A 97 8.08 12.95 -0.47
CA LYS A 97 7.60 13.35 0.85
C LYS A 97 6.37 14.24 0.69
N ILE A 98 5.52 14.22 1.70
CA ILE A 98 4.29 15.02 1.68
C ILE A 98 4.58 16.51 1.52
N ASP A 99 5.57 17.03 2.23
CA ASP A 99 5.96 18.45 2.16
C ASP A 99 6.42 18.86 0.74
N ASP A 100 7.13 17.96 0.05
CA ASP A 100 7.59 18.21 -1.33
C ASP A 100 6.40 18.23 -2.31
N VAL A 101 5.43 17.33 -2.13
CA VAL A 101 4.22 17.25 -2.96
C VAL A 101 3.30 18.44 -2.73
N GLU A 102 3.10 18.85 -1.47
CA GLU A 102 2.31 20.05 -1.14
C GLU A 102 2.97 21.31 -1.68
N SER A 103 4.29 21.47 -1.49
CA SER A 103 5.02 22.60 -2.07
C SER A 103 4.94 22.63 -3.60
N CYS A 104 4.99 21.48 -4.27
CA CYS A 104 4.84 21.41 -5.72
C CYS A 104 3.42 21.82 -6.15
N TRP A 105 2.40 21.32 -5.44
CA TRP A 105 0.99 21.64 -5.71
C TRP A 105 0.70 23.13 -5.56
N ASP A 106 1.20 23.76 -4.50
CA ASP A 106 1.03 25.18 -4.24
C ASP A 106 1.69 26.01 -5.35
N GLN A 107 2.91 25.66 -5.76
CA GLN A 107 3.60 26.34 -6.87
C GLN A 107 2.83 26.23 -8.20
N LEU A 108 2.28 25.06 -8.52
CA LEU A 108 1.47 24.87 -9.73
C LEU A 108 0.20 25.72 -9.68
N THR A 109 -0.45 25.76 -8.52
CA THR A 109 -1.67 26.57 -8.29
C THR A 109 -1.38 28.07 -8.38
N ASP A 110 -0.29 28.54 -7.77
CA ASP A 110 0.14 29.95 -7.80
C ASP A 110 0.50 30.43 -9.21
N LEU A 111 0.98 29.52 -10.06
CA LEU A 111 1.23 29.78 -11.49
C LEU A 111 -0.07 29.81 -12.32
N GLY A 112 -1.24 29.57 -11.71
CA GLY A 112 -2.53 29.50 -12.39
C GLY A 112 -2.68 28.24 -13.24
N ILE A 113 -1.97 27.16 -12.92
CA ILE A 113 -2.09 25.88 -13.61
C ILE A 113 -3.28 25.12 -13.00
N ASP A 114 -4.44 25.24 -13.64
CA ASP A 114 -5.66 24.56 -13.25
C ASP A 114 -5.81 23.16 -13.89
N GLY A 115 -6.83 22.42 -13.46
CA GLY A 115 -7.21 21.14 -14.05
C GLY A 115 -6.21 20.01 -13.78
N ILE A 116 -5.47 20.07 -12.68
CA ILE A 116 -4.51 19.03 -12.28
C ILE A 116 -5.22 17.96 -11.46
N VAL A 117 -5.04 16.70 -11.82
CA VAL A 117 -5.49 15.54 -11.03
C VAL A 117 -4.27 14.84 -10.42
N PRO A 118 -4.12 14.80 -9.09
CA PRO A 118 -2.99 14.14 -8.46
C PRO A 118 -3.20 12.62 -8.43
N VAL A 119 -2.24 11.87 -8.96
CA VAL A 119 -2.28 10.40 -8.97
C VAL A 119 -1.02 9.88 -8.30
N THR A 120 -1.20 9.03 -7.28
CA THR A 120 -0.06 8.40 -6.62
C THR A 120 0.00 6.92 -6.89
N TYR A 121 1.20 6.39 -7.13
CA TYR A 121 1.41 4.96 -7.18
C TYR A 121 1.21 4.35 -5.78
N MET A 122 0.75 3.10 -5.72
CA MET A 122 0.50 2.34 -4.50
C MET A 122 1.71 2.32 -3.56
N ASN A 123 2.92 2.30 -4.13
CA ASN A 123 4.20 2.38 -3.42
C ASN A 123 4.46 3.83 -2.96
N SER A 124 3.68 4.30 -2.00
CA SER A 124 3.71 5.66 -1.44
C SER A 124 3.24 5.63 0.02
N ALA A 125 3.61 6.62 0.82
CA ALA A 125 3.10 6.74 2.18
C ALA A 125 1.59 7.00 2.23
N ALA A 126 0.94 6.63 3.33
CA ALA A 126 -0.48 6.96 3.58
C ALA A 126 -0.79 8.47 3.45
N SER A 127 0.13 9.34 3.85
CA SER A 127 -0.02 10.80 3.75
C SER A 127 -0.18 11.28 2.30
N LEU A 128 0.55 10.68 1.37
CA LEU A 128 0.46 10.94 -0.07
C LEU A 128 -0.84 10.42 -0.68
N LYS A 129 -1.31 9.26 -0.23
CA LYS A 129 -2.65 8.74 -0.62
C LYS A 129 -3.75 9.69 -0.14
N ALA A 130 -3.64 10.18 1.09
CA ALA A 130 -4.55 11.18 1.65
C ALA A 130 -4.48 12.51 0.88
N PHE A 131 -3.31 12.90 0.37
CA PHE A 131 -3.15 14.08 -0.50
C PHE A 131 -3.92 13.94 -1.80
N CYS A 132 -3.78 12.80 -2.48
CA CYS A 132 -4.58 12.51 -3.66
C CYS A 132 -6.08 12.57 -3.32
N GLY A 133 -6.52 11.86 -2.28
CA GLY A 133 -7.94 11.81 -1.90
C GLY A 133 -8.56 13.18 -1.62
N ARG A 134 -7.87 14.07 -0.89
CA ARG A 134 -8.38 15.42 -0.57
C ARG A 134 -8.42 16.37 -1.76
N ASN A 135 -7.57 16.14 -2.77
CA ASN A 135 -7.48 16.97 -3.98
C ASN A 135 -8.17 16.32 -5.20
N GLY A 136 -9.14 15.42 -4.98
CA GLY A 136 -9.92 14.80 -6.06
C GLY A 136 -9.16 13.81 -6.94
N GLY A 137 -8.00 13.37 -6.46
CA GLY A 137 -7.11 12.41 -7.09
C GLY A 137 -7.39 10.95 -6.70
N ILE A 138 -6.46 10.06 -7.06
CA ILE A 138 -6.61 8.61 -6.84
C ILE A 138 -5.26 7.89 -6.69
N VAL A 139 -5.29 6.69 -6.11
CA VAL A 139 -4.15 5.77 -6.01
C VAL A 139 -4.21 4.77 -7.17
N CYS A 140 -3.08 4.51 -7.83
CA CYS A 140 -2.97 3.49 -8.88
C CYS A 140 -1.97 2.40 -8.52
N THR A 141 -2.03 1.29 -9.25
CA THR A 141 -1.01 0.24 -9.31
C THR A 141 -0.43 0.17 -10.72
N SER A 142 0.67 -0.55 -10.93
CA SER A 142 1.21 -0.77 -12.27
C SER A 142 0.22 -1.49 -13.19
N SER A 143 -0.65 -2.34 -12.61
CA SER A 143 -1.67 -3.11 -13.34
C SER A 143 -2.91 -2.31 -13.76
N ASN A 144 -3.16 -1.14 -13.18
CA ASN A 144 -4.33 -0.31 -13.53
C ASN A 144 -3.99 1.14 -13.91
N ALA A 145 -2.71 1.50 -14.00
CA ALA A 145 -2.25 2.87 -14.25
C ALA A 145 -2.89 3.49 -15.51
N ALA A 146 -2.95 2.76 -16.63
CA ALA A 146 -3.56 3.24 -17.86
C ALA A 146 -5.04 3.64 -17.68
N ASN A 147 -5.84 2.77 -17.06
CA ASN A 147 -7.25 3.06 -16.80
C ASN A 147 -7.42 4.25 -15.83
N VAL A 148 -6.49 4.41 -14.88
CA VAL A 148 -6.49 5.55 -13.96
C VAL A 148 -6.13 6.85 -14.68
N PHE A 149 -5.23 6.81 -15.65
CA PHE A 149 -4.86 7.98 -16.45
C PHE A 149 -6.02 8.42 -17.34
N ASP A 150 -6.70 7.48 -18.01
CA ASP A 150 -7.92 7.78 -18.77
C ASP A 150 -8.97 8.46 -17.88
N TRP A 151 -9.22 7.88 -16.70
CA TRP A 151 -10.13 8.44 -15.70
C TRP A 151 -9.72 9.85 -15.22
N ALA A 152 -8.42 10.11 -15.08
CA ALA A 152 -7.91 11.40 -14.63
C ALA A 152 -8.04 12.46 -15.73
N TYR A 153 -7.77 12.12 -16.99
CA TYR A 153 -7.93 13.03 -18.14
C TYR A 153 -9.39 13.36 -18.48
N GLU A 154 -10.35 12.55 -18.04
CA GLU A 154 -11.78 12.92 -18.08
C GLU A 154 -12.14 14.04 -17.09
N ARG A 155 -11.31 14.27 -16.07
CA ARG A 155 -11.59 15.17 -14.93
C ARG A 155 -10.70 16.40 -14.89
N GLY A 156 -9.58 16.36 -15.59
CA GLY A 156 -8.62 17.45 -15.67
C GLY A 156 -7.79 17.37 -16.93
N GLU A 157 -6.98 18.40 -17.14
CA GLU A 157 -6.13 18.53 -18.31
C GLU A 157 -4.75 17.90 -18.10
N ARG A 158 -4.35 17.72 -16.82
CA ARG A 158 -2.98 17.37 -16.43
C ARG A 158 -2.99 16.39 -15.27
N ILE A 159 -1.97 15.54 -15.19
CA ILE A 159 -1.77 14.60 -14.09
C ILE A 159 -0.50 14.99 -13.34
N LEU A 160 -0.59 15.14 -12.03
CA LEU A 160 0.58 15.18 -11.15
C LEU A 160 0.83 13.75 -10.64
N PHE A 161 1.81 13.06 -11.21
CA PHE A 161 2.12 11.66 -10.90
C PHE A 161 3.36 11.51 -10.01
N PHE A 162 3.27 10.67 -8.97
CA PHE A 162 4.39 10.39 -8.06
C PHE A 162 4.26 9.02 -7.37
N PRO A 163 5.35 8.43 -6.83
CA PRO A 163 6.74 8.89 -6.95
C PRO A 163 7.50 8.36 -8.18
N ASP A 164 6.97 7.35 -8.87
CA ASP A 164 7.71 6.66 -9.94
C ASP A 164 7.59 7.41 -11.28
N GLU A 165 8.65 8.13 -11.65
CA GLU A 165 8.67 8.89 -12.92
C GLU A 165 8.55 8.01 -14.17
N HIS A 166 9.01 6.75 -14.11
CA HIS A 166 9.00 5.85 -15.26
C HIS A 166 7.61 5.28 -15.47
N LEU A 167 6.91 4.88 -14.40
CA LEU A 167 5.52 4.48 -14.50
C LEU A 167 4.66 5.64 -15.01
N GLY A 168 4.89 6.86 -14.50
CA GLY A 168 4.19 8.06 -14.96
C GLY A 168 4.40 8.32 -16.46
N ARG A 169 5.66 8.39 -16.91
CA ARG A 169 6.01 8.70 -18.31
C ARG A 169 5.60 7.60 -19.30
N ASN A 170 5.63 6.34 -18.90
CA ASN A 170 5.33 5.23 -19.82
C ASN A 170 3.83 4.91 -19.92
N THR A 171 3.00 5.48 -19.05
CA THR A 171 1.55 5.24 -19.03
C THR A 171 0.78 6.23 -19.90
N GLY A 172 1.20 7.50 -19.93
CA GLY A 172 0.51 8.59 -20.64
C GLY A 172 1.45 9.55 -21.33
#